data_AF-A0A8F5GS81-F1
#
_entry.id   AF-A0A8F5GS81-F1
#
_cell.length_a   1.000
_cell.length_b   1.000
_cell.length_c   1.000
_cell.angle_alpha   90.00
_cell.angle_beta   90.00
_cell.angle_gamma   90.00
#
_symmetry.space_group_name_H-M   'P 1'
#
loop_
_entity.id
_entity.type
_entity.pdbx_description
1 polymer ?
#
loop_
_entity_poly.entity_id
_entity_poly.type
_entity_poly.pdbx_seq_one_letter_code
_entity_poly.pdbx_strand_id
1 'polypeptide(L)'
;MTGRYKVLIVLIVLLVGVIAFLYYRVENHQETCEQQKVYFSFNLEKALNFYESLNTSLGLLREYPGSHTIWLADDQALDYNALMLIYNITHNVTAKTLAEQILFAIKPYGGLYKYYNSVFEIFGIYPSTITPQSGVTITIGNIDNYTLNATLFNLTISNYYDYADLLAYRVLLWLHLGNYSGAEENFISLVKMWNGIGFNDSAYYNDTYQSYKLALFLIVWRALELNPHTCLLAIKYVNMAREVSSMMSLLQSSQGGVWTGYKYVNGKIEYGYNISSMNGETTSLFVIAYALMSSNISIPITS
;
A
#
# COMPACT_ATOMS: atom_id res chain seq x y z
N MET A 1 29.84 -60.31 -9.11
CA MET A 1 28.77 -59.38 -8.68
C MET A 1 27.47 -59.79 -9.34
N THR A 2 26.51 -60.25 -8.54
CA THR A 2 25.25 -60.88 -8.97
C THR A 2 24.35 -59.87 -9.68
N GLY A 3 23.58 -60.32 -10.68
CA GLY A 3 22.74 -59.47 -11.54
C GLY A 3 21.79 -58.52 -10.79
N ARG A 4 21.48 -58.81 -9.52
CA ARG A 4 20.69 -57.95 -8.62
C ARG A 4 21.33 -56.59 -8.34
N TYR A 5 22.67 -56.51 -8.21
CA TYR A 5 23.36 -55.24 -7.97
C TYR A 5 23.35 -54.32 -9.20
N LYS A 6 23.41 -54.90 -10.41
CA LYS A 6 23.32 -54.14 -11.66
C LYS A 6 21.96 -53.49 -11.83
N VAL A 7 20.88 -54.21 -11.50
CA VAL A 7 19.51 -53.68 -11.55
C VAL A 7 19.32 -52.55 -10.54
N LEU A 8 19.84 -52.70 -9.32
CA LEU A 8 19.74 -51.67 -8.29
C LEU A 8 20.46 -50.37 -8.68
N ILE A 9 21.66 -50.46 -9.26
CA ILE A 9 22.42 -49.29 -9.72
C ILE A 9 21.66 -48.56 -10.84
N VAL A 10 21.08 -49.28 -11.80
CA VAL A 10 20.29 -48.67 -12.88
C VAL A 10 19.06 -47.94 -12.34
N LEU A 11 18.37 -48.50 -11.35
CA LEU A 11 17.21 -47.86 -10.72
C LEU A 11 17.59 -46.58 -9.97
N ILE A 12 18.72 -46.57 -9.26
CA ILE A 12 19.22 -45.39 -8.56
C ILE A 12 19.58 -44.28 -9.56
N VAL A 13 20.27 -44.61 -10.66
CA VAL A 13 20.62 -43.63 -11.70
C VAL A 13 19.37 -43.03 -12.35
N LEU A 14 18.36 -43.86 -12.65
CA LEU A 14 17.07 -43.38 -13.17
C LEU A 14 16.36 -42.48 -12.18
N LEU A 15 16.31 -42.84 -10.90
CA LEU A 15 15.66 -42.04 -9.86
C LEU A 15 16.35 -40.68 -9.69
N VAL A 16 17.68 -40.66 -9.63
CA VAL A 16 18.45 -39.41 -9.56
C VAL A 16 18.24 -38.55 -10.80
N GLY A 17 18.19 -39.17 -12.00
CA GLY A 17 17.89 -38.48 -13.24
C GLY A 17 16.48 -37.87 -13.26
N VAL A 18 15.48 -38.58 -12.75
CA VAL A 18 14.10 -38.06 -12.61
C VAL A 18 14.04 -36.93 -11.60
N ILE A 19 14.69 -37.05 -10.44
CA ILE A 19 14.73 -35.97 -9.44
C ILE A 19 15.44 -34.74 -10.00
N ALA A 20 16.59 -34.91 -10.67
CA ALA A 20 17.32 -33.79 -11.30
C ALA A 20 16.51 -33.14 -12.42
N PHE A 21 15.80 -33.94 -13.24
CA PHE A 21 14.92 -33.43 -14.29
C PHE A 21 13.71 -32.67 -13.72
N LEU A 22 13.09 -33.19 -12.66
CA LEU A 22 11.99 -32.51 -11.97
C LEU A 22 12.47 -31.22 -11.29
N TYR A 23 13.63 -31.26 -10.63
CA TYR A 23 14.27 -30.08 -10.04
C TYR A 23 14.56 -29.02 -11.11
N TYR A 24 15.21 -29.42 -12.21
CA TYR A 24 15.49 -28.54 -13.35
C TYR A 24 14.22 -27.98 -13.99
N ARG A 25 13.15 -28.78 -14.09
CA ARG A 25 11.87 -28.35 -14.65
C ARG A 25 11.13 -27.39 -13.72
N VAL A 26 11.17 -27.62 -12.41
CA VAL A 26 10.62 -26.71 -11.40
C VAL A 26 11.39 -25.39 -11.37
N GLU A 27 12.72 -25.43 -11.51
CA GLU A 27 13.57 -24.24 -11.55
C GLU A 27 13.42 -23.44 -12.86
N ASN A 28 13.15 -24.10 -14.00
CA ASN A 28 13.00 -23.46 -15.31
C ASN A 28 11.54 -23.26 -15.78
N HIS A 29 10.53 -23.64 -15.00
CA HIS A 29 9.13 -23.22 -15.19
C HIS A 29 8.75 -22.15 -14.15
N GLN A 30 9.59 -21.14 -13.99
CA GLN A 30 9.05 -19.83 -13.64
C GLN A 30 8.30 -19.33 -14.88
N GLU A 31 6.97 -19.52 -14.90
CA GLU A 31 6.13 -18.84 -15.88
C GLU A 31 6.40 -17.34 -15.76
N THR A 32 7.05 -16.78 -16.77
CA THR A 32 7.37 -15.36 -16.79
C THR A 32 6.07 -14.61 -17.02
N CYS A 33 5.55 -13.99 -15.97
CA CYS A 33 4.40 -13.10 -16.08
C CYS A 33 4.80 -11.82 -16.82
N GLU A 34 4.18 -11.56 -17.97
CA GLU A 34 4.33 -10.28 -18.64
C GLU A 34 3.68 -9.19 -17.77
N GLN A 35 4.48 -8.18 -17.41
CA GLN A 35 4.01 -7.06 -16.61
C GLN A 35 2.92 -6.29 -17.36
N GLN A 36 1.80 -6.07 -16.69
CA GLN A 36 0.66 -5.37 -17.22
C GLN A 36 0.82 -3.87 -17.00
N LYS A 37 0.44 -3.10 -18.02
CA LYS A 37 0.40 -1.65 -17.92
C LYS A 37 -0.93 -1.21 -17.31
N VAL A 38 -0.83 -0.60 -16.14
CA VAL A 38 -1.90 0.07 -15.41
C VAL A 38 -1.39 1.46 -15.06
N TYR A 39 -2.20 2.49 -15.31
CA TYR A 39 -1.83 3.88 -15.10
C TYR A 39 -3.06 4.69 -14.71
N PHE A 40 -2.86 5.76 -13.94
CA PHE A 40 -3.87 6.75 -13.63
C PHE A 40 -3.28 8.15 -13.76
N SER A 41 -4.13 9.14 -14.05
CA SER A 41 -3.72 10.53 -14.09
C SER A 41 -3.52 11.07 -12.68
N PHE A 42 -2.37 11.65 -12.41
CA PHE A 42 -2.07 12.29 -11.14
C PHE A 42 -1.05 13.40 -11.33
N ASN A 43 -1.29 14.56 -10.75
CA ASN A 43 -0.41 15.72 -10.86
C ASN A 43 0.45 15.85 -9.60
N LEU A 44 1.72 15.42 -9.70
CA LEU A 44 2.68 15.45 -8.60
C LEU A 44 3.04 16.88 -8.16
N GLU A 45 3.06 17.84 -9.08
CA GLU A 45 3.33 19.25 -8.74
C GLU A 45 2.21 19.83 -7.87
N LYS A 46 0.94 19.54 -8.20
CA LYS A 46 -0.19 19.93 -7.35
C LYS A 46 -0.17 19.21 -6.00
N ALA A 47 0.16 17.92 -5.98
CA ALA A 47 0.32 17.18 -4.72
C ALA A 47 1.40 17.82 -3.83
N LEU A 48 2.52 18.25 -4.40
CA LEU A 48 3.56 18.99 -3.68
C LEU A 48 3.04 20.33 -3.11
N ASN A 49 2.34 21.12 -3.92
CA ASN A 49 1.70 22.36 -3.44
C ASN A 49 0.73 22.10 -2.28
N PHE A 50 0.03 20.96 -2.30
CA PHE A 50 -0.83 20.56 -1.20
C PHE A 50 -0.03 20.27 0.07
N TYR A 51 1.06 19.50 0.01
CA TYR A 51 1.94 19.28 1.19
C TYR A 51 2.53 20.58 1.73
N GLU A 52 2.93 21.52 0.86
CA GLU A 52 3.37 22.85 1.29
C GLU A 52 2.29 23.56 2.11
N SER A 53 1.01 23.41 1.73
CA SER A 53 -0.12 23.97 2.48
C SER A 53 -0.37 23.27 3.82
N LEU A 54 0.14 22.05 4.01
CA LEU A 54 0.06 21.32 5.28
C LEU A 54 1.24 21.65 6.21
N ASN A 55 2.31 22.27 5.70
CA ASN A 55 3.50 22.54 6.48
C ASN A 55 3.20 23.49 7.65
N THR A 56 3.77 23.18 8.81
CA THR A 56 3.60 23.97 10.04
C THR A 56 4.94 24.56 10.48
N SER A 57 4.91 25.50 11.42
CA SER A 57 6.13 26.03 12.05
C SER A 57 6.94 24.96 12.80
N LEU A 58 6.34 23.81 13.10
CA LEU A 58 7.01 22.69 13.77
C LEU A 58 7.85 21.85 12.79
N GLY A 59 7.75 22.07 11.47
CA GLY A 59 8.37 21.23 10.45
C GLY A 59 7.69 19.87 10.26
N LEU A 60 6.53 19.66 10.90
CA LEU A 60 5.63 18.54 10.71
C LEU A 60 4.42 18.98 9.89
N LEU A 61 3.76 18.05 9.19
CA LEU A 61 2.56 18.35 8.41
C LEU A 61 1.30 18.10 9.25
N ARG A 62 0.33 19.03 9.16
CA ARG A 62 -1.02 18.83 9.72
C ARG A 62 -1.86 17.94 8.80
N GLU A 63 -2.85 17.26 9.38
CA GLU A 63 -3.70 16.29 8.67
C GLU A 63 -4.33 16.85 7.37
N TYR A 64 -4.89 18.05 7.44
CA TYR A 64 -5.52 18.75 6.31
C TYR A 64 -5.44 20.27 6.49
N PRO A 65 -5.66 21.09 5.44
CA PRO A 65 -5.59 22.53 5.54
C PRO A 65 -6.57 23.09 6.58
N GLY A 66 -6.05 23.78 7.60
CA GLY A 66 -6.83 24.32 8.72
C GLY A 66 -7.02 23.37 9.91
N SER A 67 -6.54 22.12 9.82
CA SER A 67 -6.48 21.21 10.96
C SER A 67 -5.50 21.72 12.03
N HIS A 68 -5.85 21.46 13.28
CA HIS A 68 -4.99 21.64 14.46
C HIS A 68 -4.45 20.30 14.95
N THR A 69 -4.52 19.24 14.14
CA THR A 69 -4.04 17.90 14.49
C THR A 69 -2.85 17.52 13.61
N ILE A 70 -1.83 16.94 14.25
CA ILE A 70 -0.66 16.35 13.61
C ILE A 70 -0.60 14.87 14.04
N TRP A 71 -0.67 13.97 13.06
CA TRP A 71 -0.56 12.54 13.27
C TRP A 71 0.89 12.09 13.12
N LEU A 72 1.52 11.69 14.23
CA LEU A 72 2.95 11.37 14.32
C LEU A 72 3.32 9.98 13.80
N ALA A 73 2.34 9.08 13.66
CA ALA A 73 2.57 7.68 13.31
C ALA A 73 2.56 7.48 11.79
N ASP A 74 1.36 7.34 11.24
CA ASP A 74 0.99 7.14 9.84
C ASP A 74 1.37 8.35 8.98
N ASP A 75 0.75 9.52 9.22
CA ASP A 75 0.81 10.64 8.28
C ASP A 75 2.25 11.10 8.01
N GLN A 76 3.05 11.37 9.06
CA GLN A 76 4.42 11.86 8.84
C GLN A 76 5.29 10.87 8.06
N ALA A 77 5.12 9.57 8.29
CA ALA A 77 5.86 8.55 7.56
C ALA A 77 5.38 8.44 6.10
N LEU A 78 4.08 8.48 5.88
CA LEU A 78 3.48 8.48 4.55
C LEU A 78 3.90 9.72 3.75
N ASP A 79 3.77 10.91 4.34
CA ASP A 79 4.11 12.20 3.75
C ASP A 79 5.60 12.29 3.41
N TYR A 80 6.47 11.84 4.33
CA TYR A 80 7.91 11.75 4.08
C TYR A 80 8.21 10.90 2.84
N ASN A 81 7.68 9.68 2.77
CA ASN A 81 7.95 8.77 1.66
C ASN A 81 7.34 9.28 0.35
N ALA A 82 6.14 9.84 0.39
CA ALA A 82 5.50 10.45 -0.77
C ALA A 82 6.31 11.63 -1.32
N LEU A 83 6.79 12.53 -0.46
CA LEU A 83 7.64 13.66 -0.84
C LEU A 83 8.97 13.18 -1.45
N MET A 84 9.58 12.14 -0.89
CA MET A 84 10.79 11.54 -1.47
C MET A 84 10.53 10.92 -2.84
N LEU A 85 9.38 10.28 -3.07
CA LEU A 85 8.98 9.78 -4.38
C LEU A 85 8.74 10.92 -5.38
N ILE A 86 8.07 12.01 -4.96
CA ILE A 86 7.92 13.22 -5.78
C ILE A 86 9.31 13.75 -6.18
N TYR A 87 10.23 13.88 -5.24
CA TYR A 87 11.60 14.32 -5.54
C TYR A 87 12.30 13.37 -6.51
N ASN A 88 12.20 12.06 -6.32
CA ASN A 88 12.86 11.09 -7.19
C ASN A 88 12.33 11.13 -8.63
N ILE A 89 11.03 11.39 -8.81
CA ILE A 89 10.38 11.45 -10.12
C ILE A 89 10.57 12.81 -10.80
N THR A 90 10.45 13.90 -10.04
CA THR A 90 10.36 15.27 -10.59
C THR A 90 11.65 16.07 -10.44
N HIS A 91 12.58 15.62 -9.59
CA HIS A 91 13.76 16.36 -9.12
C HIS A 91 13.43 17.73 -8.48
N ASN A 92 12.20 17.93 -8.01
CA ASN A 92 11.81 19.15 -7.32
C ASN A 92 12.39 19.19 -5.90
N VAL A 93 13.34 20.11 -5.68
CA VAL A 93 14.07 20.25 -4.41
C VAL A 93 13.18 20.67 -3.23
N THR A 94 12.03 21.31 -3.47
CA THR A 94 11.06 21.65 -2.42
C THR A 94 10.51 20.38 -1.77
N ALA A 95 10.23 19.34 -2.56
CA ALA A 95 9.74 18.06 -2.03
C ALA A 95 10.77 17.41 -1.09
N LYS A 96 12.04 17.36 -1.50
CA LYS A 96 13.14 16.88 -0.65
C LYS A 96 13.29 17.71 0.62
N THR A 97 13.18 19.03 0.51
CA THR A 97 13.33 19.95 1.65
C THR A 97 12.23 19.71 2.69
N LEU A 98 10.96 19.57 2.27
CA LEU A 98 9.87 19.23 3.18
C LEU A 98 10.06 17.86 3.83
N ALA A 99 10.48 16.84 3.06
CA ALA A 99 10.77 15.52 3.61
C ALA A 99 11.86 15.57 4.69
N GLU A 100 12.94 16.32 4.45
CA GLU A 100 14.02 16.51 5.42
C GLU A 100 13.57 17.28 6.68
N GLN A 101 12.66 18.25 6.54
CA GLN A 101 12.03 18.94 7.68
C GLN A 101 11.26 17.95 8.55
N ILE A 102 10.40 17.12 7.96
CA ILE A 102 9.64 16.08 8.68
C ILE A 102 10.62 15.15 9.40
N LEU A 103 11.63 14.64 8.69
CA LEU A 103 12.61 13.69 9.23
C LEU A 103 13.40 14.27 10.42
N PHE A 104 13.66 15.57 10.42
CA PHE A 104 14.31 16.25 11.55
C PHE A 104 13.33 16.48 12.70
N ALA A 105 12.15 17.03 12.41
CA ALA A 105 11.14 17.42 13.39
C ALA A 105 10.52 16.22 14.13
N ILE A 106 10.50 15.04 13.52
CA ILE A 106 9.95 13.83 14.13
C ILE A 106 10.89 13.16 15.16
N LYS A 107 12.19 13.51 15.18
CA LYS A 107 13.21 12.87 16.04
C LYS A 107 12.89 12.92 17.54
N PRO A 108 12.44 14.05 18.12
CA PRO A 108 12.09 14.12 19.54
C PRO A 108 10.95 13.16 19.93
N TYR A 109 10.16 12.71 18.96
CA TYR A 109 9.04 11.77 19.14
C TYR A 109 9.42 10.32 18.84
N GLY A 110 10.72 10.03 18.68
CA GLY A 110 11.24 8.68 18.44
C GLY A 110 11.51 8.34 16.98
N GLY A 111 11.32 9.28 16.05
CA GLY A 111 11.60 9.08 14.63
C GLY A 111 10.41 8.56 13.83
N LEU A 112 10.59 8.46 12.51
CA LEU A 112 9.64 7.77 11.63
C LEU A 112 9.45 6.33 12.12
N TYR A 113 8.23 5.82 12.05
CA TYR A 113 7.87 4.45 12.42
C TYR A 113 7.94 4.09 13.92
N LYS A 114 8.16 5.05 14.82
CA LYS A 114 8.16 4.79 16.28
C LYS A 114 6.87 4.14 16.76
N TYR A 115 5.73 4.63 16.28
CA TYR A 115 4.39 4.15 16.60
C TYR A 115 3.92 3.28 15.45
N TYR A 116 4.10 1.97 15.58
CA TYR A 116 3.77 1.03 14.50
C TYR A 116 2.29 1.17 14.07
N ASN A 117 2.10 1.28 12.76
CA ASN A 117 0.83 1.28 12.05
C ASN A 117 0.94 0.32 10.85
N SER A 118 -0.10 -0.47 10.58
CA SER A 118 -0.08 -1.46 9.49
C SER A 118 0.15 -0.87 8.11
N VAL A 119 -0.10 0.43 7.90
CA VAL A 119 0.24 1.11 6.64
C VAL A 119 1.74 1.07 6.32
N PHE A 120 2.61 0.89 7.32
CA PHE A 120 4.05 0.81 7.10
C PHE A 120 4.51 -0.47 6.40
N GLU A 121 3.65 -1.48 6.28
CA GLU A 121 3.93 -2.69 5.52
C GLU A 121 4.18 -2.37 4.03
N ILE A 122 3.62 -1.26 3.52
CA ILE A 122 3.90 -0.72 2.18
C ILE A 122 5.39 -0.34 2.02
N PHE A 123 6.07 -0.03 3.11
CA PHE A 123 7.49 0.33 3.15
C PHE A 123 8.38 -0.82 3.61
N GLY A 124 7.84 -2.05 3.71
CA GLY A 124 8.57 -3.21 4.19
C GLY A 124 8.81 -3.21 5.71
N ILE A 125 8.10 -2.39 6.47
CA ILE A 125 8.16 -2.38 7.93
C ILE A 125 7.01 -3.23 8.46
N TYR A 126 7.34 -4.45 8.88
CA TYR A 126 6.37 -5.46 9.28
C TYR A 126 6.22 -5.57 10.81
N PRO A 127 5.04 -6.01 11.30
CA PRO A 127 4.85 -6.24 12.73
C PRO A 127 5.66 -7.46 13.20
N SER A 128 5.97 -7.50 14.49
CA SER A 128 6.59 -8.68 15.12
C SER A 128 5.61 -9.85 15.32
N THR A 129 4.34 -9.67 14.97
CA THR A 129 3.27 -10.64 15.13
C THR A 129 2.47 -10.81 13.86
N ILE A 130 1.99 -12.02 13.62
CA ILE A 130 1.04 -12.31 12.53
C ILE A 130 -0.42 -12.15 12.98
N THR A 131 -0.68 -11.79 14.23
CA THR A 131 -2.04 -11.55 14.73
C THR A 131 -2.55 -10.21 14.19
N PRO A 132 -3.74 -10.16 13.56
CA PRO A 132 -4.34 -8.91 13.10
C PRO A 132 -4.54 -7.93 14.26
N GLN A 133 -4.18 -6.67 14.02
CA GLN A 133 -4.29 -5.59 14.98
C GLN A 133 -5.13 -4.44 14.42
N SER A 134 -5.77 -3.69 15.31
CA SER A 134 -6.45 -2.43 15.00
C SER A 134 -5.78 -1.27 15.74
N GLY A 135 -5.98 -0.08 15.21
CA GLY A 135 -5.45 1.17 15.76
C GLY A 135 -6.19 1.65 17.01
N VAL A 136 -5.42 2.20 17.95
CA VAL A 136 -5.92 3.01 19.07
C VAL A 136 -5.23 4.37 19.02
N THR A 137 -5.99 5.44 18.98
CA THR A 137 -5.47 6.80 19.04
C THR A 137 -4.99 7.13 20.46
N ILE A 138 -3.77 7.64 20.56
CA ILE A 138 -3.25 8.27 21.78
C ILE A 138 -2.86 9.72 21.48
N THR A 139 -3.07 10.59 22.46
CA THR A 139 -2.54 11.95 22.42
C THR A 139 -1.17 11.98 23.07
N ILE A 140 -0.17 12.45 22.32
CA ILE A 140 1.21 12.59 22.75
C ILE A 140 1.42 13.93 23.48
N GLY A 141 0.77 14.99 23.01
CA GLY A 141 0.88 16.31 23.63
C GLY A 141 0.22 17.42 22.82
N ASN A 142 0.44 18.66 23.27
CA ASN A 142 -0.01 19.86 22.56
C ASN A 142 1.15 20.87 22.46
N ILE A 143 1.41 21.42 21.27
CA ILE A 143 2.48 22.39 21.00
C ILE A 143 1.98 23.40 19.96
N ASP A 144 2.16 24.70 20.20
CA ASP A 144 1.81 25.79 19.28
C ASP A 144 0.38 25.68 18.69
N ASN A 145 -0.59 25.35 19.56
CA ASN A 145 -2.01 25.10 19.24
C ASN A 145 -2.29 23.84 18.40
N TYR A 146 -1.29 23.00 18.15
CA TYR A 146 -1.48 21.69 17.55
C TYR A 146 -1.62 20.61 18.63
N THR A 147 -2.56 19.69 18.43
CA THR A 147 -2.63 18.42 19.14
C THR A 147 -1.85 17.37 18.37
N LEU A 148 -0.89 16.75 19.04
CA LEU A 148 -0.05 15.70 18.48
C LEU A 148 -0.65 14.36 18.88
N ASN A 149 -1.12 13.59 17.90
CA ASN A 149 -1.72 12.27 18.08
C ASN A 149 -0.87 11.19 17.40
N ALA A 150 -1.07 9.95 17.82
CA ALA A 150 -0.54 8.78 17.14
C ALA A 150 -1.56 7.64 17.18
N THR A 151 -1.71 6.92 16.07
CA THR A 151 -2.50 5.68 16.01
C THR A 151 -1.58 4.49 16.22
N LEU A 152 -1.76 3.74 17.31
CA LEU A 152 -0.97 2.55 17.62
C LEU A 152 -1.74 1.29 17.28
N PHE A 153 -1.19 0.44 16.41
CA PHE A 153 -1.75 -0.87 16.11
C PHE A 153 -1.25 -1.89 17.14
N ASN A 154 -2.02 -2.09 18.21
CA ASN A 154 -1.70 -3.05 19.26
C ASN A 154 -2.90 -3.82 19.82
N LEU A 155 -4.12 -3.47 19.41
CA LEU A 155 -5.34 -4.16 19.85
C LEU A 155 -5.63 -5.32 18.90
N THR A 156 -5.69 -6.56 19.39
CA THR A 156 -6.09 -7.69 18.56
C THR A 156 -7.54 -7.55 18.09
N ILE A 157 -7.77 -7.81 16.80
CA ILE A 157 -9.09 -7.78 16.17
C ILE A 157 -9.37 -9.12 15.47
N SER A 158 -10.57 -9.66 15.67
CA SER A 158 -10.95 -10.95 15.06
C SER A 158 -11.62 -10.80 13.70
N ASN A 159 -12.26 -9.67 13.41
CA ASN A 159 -13.03 -9.42 12.20
C ASN A 159 -12.28 -8.58 11.16
N TYR A 160 -10.95 -8.69 11.13
CA TYR A 160 -10.12 -7.94 10.16
C TYR A 160 -10.51 -8.21 8.70
N TYR A 161 -11.05 -9.41 8.42
CA TYR A 161 -11.47 -9.84 7.09
C TYR A 161 -12.70 -9.07 6.57
N ASP A 162 -13.33 -8.25 7.40
CA ASP A 162 -14.42 -7.36 6.99
C ASP A 162 -13.93 -5.97 6.53
N TYR A 163 -12.61 -5.72 6.56
CA TYR A 163 -12.01 -4.43 6.22
C TYR A 163 -11.00 -4.58 5.07
N ALA A 164 -11.19 -3.80 4.01
CA ALA A 164 -10.42 -3.89 2.77
C ALA A 164 -8.93 -3.51 2.97
N ASP A 165 -8.67 -2.48 3.76
CA ASP A 165 -7.32 -2.01 4.08
C ASP A 165 -6.55 -3.01 4.93
N LEU A 166 -7.18 -3.60 5.95
CA LEU A 166 -6.57 -4.66 6.74
C LEU A 166 -6.23 -5.87 5.86
N LEU A 167 -7.14 -6.31 4.98
CA LEU A 167 -6.83 -7.35 4.00
C LEU A 167 -5.65 -6.99 3.10
N ALA A 168 -5.57 -5.73 2.63
CA ALA A 168 -4.44 -5.25 1.83
C ALA A 168 -3.11 -5.35 2.59
N TYR A 169 -3.06 -4.90 3.84
CA TYR A 169 -1.86 -5.06 4.67
C TYR A 169 -1.49 -6.54 4.82
N ARG A 170 -2.46 -7.41 5.13
CA ARG A 170 -2.23 -8.87 5.21
C ARG A 170 -1.60 -9.46 3.94
N VAL A 171 -1.98 -8.99 2.76
CA VAL A 171 -1.33 -9.42 1.50
C VAL A 171 0.17 -9.13 1.54
N LEU A 172 0.56 -7.92 1.93
CA LEU A 172 1.97 -7.51 2.02
C LEU A 172 2.74 -8.32 3.06
N LEU A 173 2.19 -8.47 4.27
CA LEU A 173 2.78 -9.32 5.31
C LEU A 173 2.99 -10.76 4.83
N TRP A 174 2.01 -11.35 4.15
CA TRP A 174 2.13 -12.73 3.69
C TRP A 174 3.12 -12.89 2.54
N LEU A 175 3.20 -11.91 1.64
CA LEU A 175 4.26 -11.87 0.62
C LEU A 175 5.64 -11.84 1.27
N HIS A 176 5.84 -11.00 2.30
CA HIS A 176 7.10 -10.91 3.03
C HIS A 176 7.47 -12.21 3.73
N LEU A 177 6.49 -12.91 4.34
CA LEU A 177 6.72 -14.18 5.01
C LEU A 177 6.84 -15.38 4.04
N GLY A 178 6.76 -15.16 2.73
CA GLY A 178 6.77 -16.23 1.72
C GLY A 178 5.51 -17.12 1.74
N ASN A 179 4.45 -16.69 2.43
CA ASN A 179 3.16 -17.40 2.45
C ASN A 179 2.29 -16.94 1.28
N TYR A 180 2.66 -17.36 0.07
CA TYR A 180 1.99 -16.91 -1.15
C TYR A 180 0.51 -17.29 -1.21
N SER A 181 0.13 -18.50 -0.79
CA SER A 181 -1.28 -18.90 -0.71
C SER A 181 -2.08 -18.01 0.24
N GLY A 182 -1.51 -17.65 1.40
CA GLY A 182 -2.15 -16.70 2.32
C GLY A 182 -2.29 -15.30 1.72
N ALA A 183 -1.30 -14.83 0.96
CA ALA A 183 -1.38 -13.55 0.24
C ALA A 183 -2.50 -13.58 -0.81
N GLU A 184 -2.57 -14.64 -1.61
CA GLU A 184 -3.62 -14.84 -2.62
C GLU A 184 -5.02 -14.89 -2.01
N GLU A 185 -5.22 -15.63 -0.91
CA GLU A 185 -6.50 -15.73 -0.21
C GLU A 185 -7.00 -14.38 0.33
N ASN A 186 -6.10 -13.59 0.93
CA ASN A 186 -6.43 -12.25 1.41
C ASN A 186 -6.73 -11.30 0.26
N PHE A 187 -5.99 -11.38 -0.85
CA PHE A 187 -6.24 -10.57 -2.03
C PHE A 187 -7.58 -10.91 -2.71
N ILE A 188 -7.91 -12.20 -2.83
CA ILE A 188 -9.22 -12.63 -3.34
C ILE A 188 -10.35 -12.13 -2.45
N SER A 189 -10.15 -12.12 -1.13
CA SER A 189 -11.14 -11.58 -0.18
C SER A 189 -11.31 -10.06 -0.34
N LEU A 190 -10.21 -9.32 -0.54
CA LEU A 190 -10.23 -7.89 -0.85
C LEU A 190 -11.00 -7.61 -2.15
N VAL A 191 -10.72 -8.39 -3.21
CA VAL A 191 -11.40 -8.27 -4.50
C VAL A 191 -12.91 -8.46 -4.38
N LYS A 192 -13.40 -9.36 -3.52
CA LYS A 192 -14.84 -9.58 -3.32
C LYS A 192 -15.57 -8.36 -2.74
N MET A 193 -14.85 -7.45 -2.10
CA MET A 193 -15.43 -6.20 -1.58
C MET A 193 -15.60 -5.14 -2.69
N TRP A 194 -14.96 -5.31 -3.85
CA TRP A 194 -15.14 -4.43 -4.99
C TRP A 194 -16.51 -4.66 -5.65
N ASN A 195 -17.35 -3.64 -5.65
CA ASN A 195 -18.69 -3.70 -6.25
C ASN A 195 -18.77 -3.04 -7.64
N GLY A 196 -17.63 -2.77 -8.29
CA GLY A 196 -17.57 -2.03 -9.56
C GLY A 196 -17.47 -0.50 -9.39
N ILE A 197 -17.60 0.01 -8.16
CA ILE A 197 -17.54 1.44 -7.82
C ILE A 197 -16.51 1.70 -6.74
N GLY A 198 -16.45 0.85 -5.72
CA GLY A 198 -15.54 1.01 -4.59
C GLY A 198 -15.52 -0.23 -3.72
N PHE A 199 -14.74 -0.19 -2.64
CA PHE A 199 -14.70 -1.25 -1.66
C PHE A 199 -15.84 -1.09 -0.66
N ASN A 200 -16.86 -1.94 -0.79
CA ASN A 200 -18.03 -2.03 0.10
C ASN A 200 -17.70 -2.96 1.28
N ASP A 201 -16.85 -2.48 2.18
CA ASP A 201 -16.41 -3.19 3.37
C ASP A 201 -17.11 -2.64 4.64
N SER A 202 -16.72 -3.10 5.83
CA SER A 202 -17.39 -2.67 7.07
C SER A 202 -17.26 -1.17 7.39
N ALA A 203 -16.30 -0.46 6.79
CA ALA A 203 -16.17 0.98 6.95
C ALA A 203 -16.94 1.78 5.87
N TYR A 204 -17.53 1.12 4.88
CA TYR A 204 -18.46 1.75 3.95
C TYR A 204 -19.74 2.16 4.67
N TYR A 205 -20.00 3.45 4.73
CA TYR A 205 -21.12 4.03 5.47
C TYR A 205 -21.68 5.25 4.74
N ASN A 206 -22.99 5.49 4.84
CA ASN A 206 -23.69 6.61 4.20
C ASN A 206 -23.42 6.76 2.69
N ASP A 207 -23.26 5.64 2.00
CA ASP A 207 -22.91 5.55 0.59
C ASP A 207 -21.58 6.22 0.19
N THR A 208 -20.67 6.38 1.15
CA THR A 208 -19.34 6.97 0.93
C THR A 208 -18.27 5.88 0.90
N TYR A 209 -17.60 5.77 -0.24
CA TYR A 209 -16.38 4.97 -0.39
C TYR A 209 -15.17 5.77 0.08
N GLN A 210 -14.15 5.07 0.57
CA GLN A 210 -12.90 5.68 1.01
C GLN A 210 -11.83 5.57 -0.08
N SER A 211 -11.28 6.71 -0.50
CA SER A 211 -10.37 6.79 -1.65
C SER A 211 -9.05 6.07 -1.42
N TYR A 212 -8.52 6.10 -0.20
CA TYR A 212 -7.23 5.49 0.12
C TYR A 212 -7.19 3.98 -0.15
N LYS A 213 -8.35 3.29 -0.06
CA LYS A 213 -8.49 1.86 -0.37
C LYS A 213 -8.24 1.55 -1.85
N LEU A 214 -8.53 2.49 -2.75
CA LEU A 214 -8.19 2.37 -4.17
C LEU A 214 -6.67 2.32 -4.36
N ALA A 215 -5.95 3.22 -3.68
CA ALA A 215 -4.50 3.26 -3.72
C ALA A 215 -3.89 1.99 -3.11
N LEU A 216 -4.38 1.56 -1.94
CA LEU A 216 -3.93 0.31 -1.30
C LEU A 216 -4.13 -0.89 -2.23
N PHE A 217 -5.28 -0.99 -2.89
CA PHE A 217 -5.53 -2.06 -3.86
C PHE A 217 -4.49 -2.09 -4.99
N LEU A 218 -4.18 -0.94 -5.61
CA LEU A 218 -3.17 -0.90 -6.68
C LEU A 218 -1.77 -1.25 -6.17
N ILE A 219 -1.42 -0.80 -4.97
CA ILE A 219 -0.13 -1.12 -4.33
C ILE A 219 0.00 -2.64 -4.14
N VAL A 220 -1.01 -3.29 -3.56
CA VAL A 220 -0.93 -4.74 -3.30
C VAL A 220 -1.08 -5.58 -4.57
N TRP A 221 -1.90 -5.14 -5.52
CA TRP A 221 -2.01 -5.77 -6.84
C TRP A 221 -0.65 -5.75 -7.55
N ARG A 222 0.06 -4.62 -7.52
CA ARG A 222 1.41 -4.50 -8.09
C ARG A 222 2.43 -5.37 -7.36
N ALA A 223 2.36 -5.44 -6.03
CA ALA A 223 3.23 -6.30 -5.24
C ALA A 223 3.05 -7.78 -5.64
N LEU A 224 1.80 -8.23 -5.83
CA LEU A 224 1.49 -9.58 -6.29
C LEU A 224 1.95 -9.82 -7.73
N GLU A 225 1.75 -8.85 -8.61
CA GLU A 225 2.15 -8.91 -10.02
C GLU A 225 3.67 -9.04 -10.19
N LEU A 226 4.44 -8.33 -9.38
CA LEU A 226 5.90 -8.34 -9.43
C LEU A 226 6.50 -9.60 -8.76
N ASN A 227 5.70 -10.37 -8.00
CA ASN A 227 6.17 -11.59 -7.36
C ASN A 227 5.91 -12.82 -8.26
N PRO A 228 6.94 -13.60 -8.64
CA PRO A 228 6.79 -14.75 -9.54
C PRO A 228 5.82 -15.84 -9.07
N HIS A 229 5.56 -15.95 -7.76
CA HIS A 229 4.66 -16.95 -7.20
C HIS A 229 3.19 -16.55 -7.24
N THR A 230 2.87 -15.26 -7.37
CA THR A 230 1.50 -14.72 -7.29
C THR A 230 1.07 -13.95 -8.55
N CYS A 231 1.99 -13.74 -9.49
CA CYS A 231 1.75 -12.89 -10.65
C CYS A 231 0.63 -13.42 -11.57
N LEU A 232 0.46 -14.73 -11.67
CA LEU A 232 -0.63 -15.36 -12.42
C LEU A 232 -2.01 -15.03 -11.83
N LEU A 233 -2.11 -14.91 -10.50
CA LEU A 233 -3.33 -14.43 -9.86
C LEU A 233 -3.55 -12.95 -10.18
N ALA A 234 -2.52 -12.12 -10.02
CA ALA A 234 -2.62 -10.68 -10.23
C ALA A 234 -3.11 -10.33 -11.66
N ILE A 235 -2.60 -11.04 -12.68
CA ILE A 235 -3.00 -10.85 -14.08
C ILE A 235 -4.51 -11.06 -14.29
N LYS A 236 -5.15 -11.99 -13.56
CA LYS A 236 -6.61 -12.21 -13.67
C LYS A 236 -7.42 -10.97 -13.29
N TYR A 237 -6.86 -10.09 -12.46
CA TYR A 237 -7.51 -8.89 -11.95
C TYR A 237 -7.02 -7.59 -12.59
N VAL A 238 -6.26 -7.67 -13.70
CA VAL A 238 -5.75 -6.48 -14.40
C VAL A 238 -6.86 -5.51 -14.85
N ASN A 239 -8.03 -6.02 -15.26
CA ASN A 239 -9.14 -5.17 -15.67
C ASN A 239 -9.72 -4.39 -14.48
N MET A 240 -9.84 -5.04 -13.31
CA MET A 240 -10.23 -4.36 -12.07
C MET A 240 -9.18 -3.30 -11.67
N ALA A 241 -7.88 -3.59 -11.81
CA ALA A 241 -6.84 -2.59 -11.57
C ALA A 241 -6.95 -1.37 -12.49
N ARG A 242 -7.34 -1.56 -13.76
CA ARG A 242 -7.63 -0.46 -14.69
C ARG A 242 -8.88 0.33 -14.30
N GLU A 243 -9.93 -0.32 -13.83
CA GLU A 243 -11.14 0.34 -13.31
C GLU A 243 -10.82 1.19 -12.08
N VAL A 244 -10.13 0.62 -11.09
CA VAL A 244 -9.66 1.32 -9.89
C VAL A 244 -8.80 2.53 -10.27
N SER A 245 -7.85 2.36 -11.18
CA SER A 245 -7.00 3.45 -11.69
C SER A 245 -7.79 4.56 -12.38
N SER A 246 -8.83 4.19 -13.13
CA SER A 246 -9.71 5.16 -13.80
C SER A 246 -10.45 6.01 -12.78
N MET A 247 -10.89 5.44 -11.66
CA MET A 247 -11.51 6.20 -10.58
C MET A 247 -10.52 7.07 -9.83
N MET A 248 -9.33 6.56 -9.53
CA MET A 248 -8.26 7.34 -8.89
C MET A 248 -7.91 8.61 -9.70
N SER A 249 -7.96 8.53 -11.03
CA SER A 249 -7.72 9.68 -11.92
C SER A 249 -8.69 10.85 -11.73
N LEU A 250 -9.84 10.63 -11.07
CA LEU A 250 -10.88 11.64 -10.85
C LEU A 250 -10.76 12.33 -9.48
N LEU A 251 -10.06 11.71 -8.53
CA LEU A 251 -10.18 12.05 -7.10
C LEU A 251 -9.15 13.08 -6.60
N GLN A 252 -8.17 13.44 -7.43
CA GLN A 252 -7.28 14.56 -7.10
C GLN A 252 -8.02 15.89 -7.26
N SER A 253 -8.04 16.70 -6.22
CA SER A 253 -8.65 18.03 -6.27
C SER A 253 -7.85 19.00 -7.13
N SER A 254 -8.48 20.13 -7.46
CA SER A 254 -7.80 21.26 -8.09
C SER A 254 -6.69 21.86 -7.20
N GLN A 255 -6.80 21.70 -5.87
CA GLN A 255 -5.82 22.13 -4.85
C GLN A 255 -4.68 21.12 -4.64
N GLY A 256 -4.75 19.95 -5.28
CA GLY A 256 -3.68 18.95 -5.31
C GLY A 256 -3.80 17.82 -4.30
N GLY A 257 -4.48 18.04 -3.17
CA GLY A 257 -4.84 16.97 -2.24
C GLY A 257 -5.91 16.05 -2.83
N VAL A 258 -5.99 14.83 -2.32
CA VAL A 258 -6.97 13.81 -2.75
C VAL A 258 -8.17 13.81 -1.83
N TRP A 259 -9.37 13.79 -2.39
CA TRP A 259 -10.61 13.66 -1.62
C TRP A 259 -10.62 12.31 -0.88
N THR A 260 -10.80 12.33 0.45
CA THR A 260 -10.76 11.12 1.28
C THR A 260 -11.93 10.17 1.04
N GLY A 261 -13.04 10.67 0.49
CA GLY A 261 -14.15 9.83 0.08
C GLY A 261 -14.94 10.37 -1.11
N TYR A 262 -15.75 9.49 -1.69
CA TYR A 262 -16.60 9.77 -2.85
C TYR A 262 -17.87 8.92 -2.79
N LYS A 263 -18.91 9.35 -3.51
CA LYS A 263 -20.16 8.62 -3.68
C LYS A 263 -20.39 8.29 -5.14
N TYR A 264 -21.32 7.37 -5.40
CA TYR A 264 -21.82 7.10 -6.74
C TYR A 264 -23.32 7.35 -6.81
N VAL A 265 -23.71 8.41 -7.50
CA VAL A 265 -25.08 8.90 -7.55
C VAL A 265 -25.46 9.07 -9.02
N ASN A 266 -26.58 8.47 -9.43
CA ASN A 266 -27.14 8.59 -10.78
C ASN A 266 -26.13 8.32 -11.91
N GLY A 267 -25.30 7.30 -11.74
CA GLY A 267 -24.31 6.90 -12.75
C GLY A 267 -23.01 7.71 -12.74
N LYS A 268 -22.82 8.60 -11.77
CA LYS A 268 -21.65 9.50 -11.68
C LYS A 268 -20.99 9.42 -10.33
N ILE A 269 -19.68 9.60 -10.33
CA ILE A 269 -18.89 9.77 -9.11
C ILE A 269 -19.07 11.22 -8.63
N GLU A 270 -19.42 11.38 -7.36
CA GLU A 270 -19.49 12.66 -6.67
C GLU A 270 -18.42 12.74 -5.57
N TYR A 271 -17.66 13.83 -5.55
CA TYR A 271 -16.62 14.13 -4.56
C TYR A 271 -16.57 15.65 -4.33
N GLY A 272 -15.90 16.07 -3.26
CA GLY A 272 -15.79 17.48 -2.87
C GLY A 272 -16.18 17.68 -1.41
N TYR A 273 -16.12 18.93 -0.96
CA TYR A 273 -16.38 19.32 0.43
C TYR A 273 -17.77 18.95 0.98
N ASN A 274 -18.74 18.69 0.11
CA ASN A 274 -20.05 18.17 0.50
C ASN A 274 -20.04 16.66 0.84
N ILE A 275 -18.99 15.93 0.44
CA ILE A 275 -18.83 14.50 0.65
C ILE A 275 -17.70 14.23 1.65
N SER A 276 -16.54 14.85 1.46
CA SER A 276 -15.35 14.61 2.29
C SER A 276 -14.38 15.79 2.24
N SER A 277 -13.31 15.71 3.04
CA SER A 277 -12.16 16.61 2.96
C SER A 277 -11.03 15.99 2.14
N MET A 278 -9.92 16.70 1.99
CA MET A 278 -8.64 16.16 1.52
C MET A 278 -7.68 16.06 2.70
N ASN A 279 -6.80 15.06 2.73
CA ASN A 279 -5.79 14.94 3.79
C ASN A 279 -4.43 14.48 3.25
N GLY A 280 -3.38 14.62 4.07
CA GLY A 280 -2.01 14.17 3.76
C GLY A 280 -1.95 12.67 3.50
N GLU A 281 -2.50 11.86 4.41
CA GLU A 281 -2.49 10.40 4.35
C GLU A 281 -2.98 9.82 3.00
N THR A 282 -4.18 10.20 2.57
CA THR A 282 -4.78 9.72 1.32
C THR A 282 -3.98 10.21 0.11
N THR A 283 -3.51 11.45 0.15
CA THR A 283 -2.67 12.02 -0.91
C THR A 283 -1.34 11.26 -1.03
N SER A 284 -0.74 10.89 0.10
CA SER A 284 0.49 10.12 0.17
C SER A 284 0.33 8.73 -0.42
N LEU A 285 -0.75 8.03 -0.10
CA LEU A 285 -1.05 6.72 -0.71
C LEU A 285 -1.25 6.82 -2.22
N PHE A 286 -1.87 7.87 -2.73
CA PHE A 286 -1.99 8.10 -4.17
C PHE A 286 -0.65 8.40 -4.84
N VAL A 287 0.23 9.19 -4.22
CA VAL A 287 1.59 9.42 -4.72
C VAL A 287 2.37 8.12 -4.79
N ILE A 288 2.29 7.29 -3.75
CA ILE A 288 2.97 5.99 -3.69
C ILE A 288 2.44 5.06 -4.79
N ALA A 289 1.12 4.90 -4.90
CA ALA A 289 0.52 4.11 -5.97
C ALA A 289 0.92 4.62 -7.36
N TYR A 290 0.93 5.95 -7.57
CA TYR A 290 1.33 6.56 -8.85
C TYR A 290 2.79 6.22 -9.19
N ALA A 291 3.70 6.35 -8.23
CA ALA A 291 5.10 6.02 -8.42
C ALA A 291 5.27 4.56 -8.88
N LEU A 292 4.61 3.61 -8.20
CA LEU A 292 4.70 2.18 -8.51
C LEU A 292 4.10 1.80 -9.87
N MET A 293 3.09 2.53 -10.33
CA MET A 293 2.45 2.32 -11.64
C MET A 293 3.23 2.97 -12.78
N SER A 294 3.83 4.13 -12.51
CA SER A 294 4.53 4.95 -13.51
C SER A 294 5.98 4.51 -13.77
N SER A 295 6.58 3.78 -12.84
CA SER A 295 7.99 3.42 -12.86
C SER A 295 8.18 1.92 -12.63
N ASN A 296 9.25 1.34 -13.20
CA ASN A 296 9.70 -0.01 -12.83
C ASN A 296 10.35 -0.04 -11.42
N ILE A 297 9.94 0.86 -10.51
CA ILE A 297 10.39 0.84 -9.12
C ILE A 297 9.63 -0.28 -8.41
N SER A 298 10.35 -1.32 -8.01
CA SER A 298 9.86 -2.27 -7.04
C SER A 298 9.90 -1.61 -5.66
N ILE A 299 8.82 -1.74 -4.88
CA ILE A 299 8.96 -1.63 -3.41
C ILE A 299 9.97 -2.71 -3.03
N PRO A 300 11.01 -2.42 -2.23
CA PRO A 300 11.85 -3.45 -1.66
C PRO A 300 11.00 -4.29 -0.71
N ILE A 301 10.31 -5.30 -1.25
CA ILE A 301 9.78 -6.43 -0.49
C ILE A 301 11.04 -7.26 -0.19
N THR A 302 11.77 -6.86 0.84
CA THR A 302 13.00 -7.56 1.22
C THR A 302 12.66 -9.00 1.58
N SER A 303 13.35 -9.93 0.91
CA SER A 303 13.52 -11.33 1.31
C SER A 303 14.34 -11.46 2.58
#